data_AF-A0A8D2J4K5-F1
#
_entry.id   AF-A0A8D2J4K5-F1
#
_cell.length_a   1.000
_cell.length_b   1.000
_cell.length_c   1.000
_cell.angle_alpha   90.00
_cell.angle_beta   90.00
_cell.angle_gamma   90.00
#
_symmetry.space_group_name_H-M   'P 1'
#
loop_
_entity.id
_entity.type
_entity.pdbx_description
1 polymer ?
#
loop_
_entity_poly.entity_id
_entity_poly.type
_entity_poly.pdbx_seq_one_letter_code
_entity_poly.pdbx_strand_id
1 'polypeptide(L)'
;CSLRGRLEAVAQQMGYHPQYLESFLRMQHYLLHMDGPLPFDCRHYIAIMAAARHRCQYLVNLHLLQFLRVGGDPHWLRGLDYIPPKLRKLSEINKILAHRPWLIGKEHIEKLLKISEQSWSLAELVHAVVLLAHYHALASFAFGCGCEPEACPEGRGVGASTGGGLRVAVAAWAPQQAAVSALLSPRRQSLDSCVELECLRERFHRLQVENEAREELRAGPGRRRAAPAAGSALGATPARLGGELCGAVDLSCYVQDPGFGYQEFAQCGGDQLQTFRAQDYSWEDHGFSLVNRLYSDIGHLLDEKFRKVDALQSCSMAKRQGCEHATFKRGIWNYIHCMFGIRYDDYDYAEVNHFLERILKLYIKTVTCSPEKMNPEMFERFWKQFKHSEKVHVNLLVLEARLQAELLYALRAITHYMVS
;
A
#
# COMPACT_ATOMS: atom_id res chain seq x y z
N CYS A 1 3.52 2.24 -30.95
CA CYS A 1 2.76 0.99 -30.75
C CYS A 1 2.40 0.82 -29.27
N SER A 2 1.10 0.65 -28.99
CA SER A 2 0.43 0.34 -27.72
C SER A 2 0.45 1.40 -26.58
N LEU A 3 -0.48 2.35 -26.66
CA LEU A 3 -0.90 3.27 -25.58
C LEU A 3 -2.31 2.90 -25.06
N ARG A 4 -2.56 1.60 -24.84
CA ARG A 4 -3.82 1.07 -24.29
C ARG A 4 -3.61 0.64 -22.83
N GLY A 5 -4.24 1.34 -21.89
CA GLY A 5 -4.61 0.87 -20.54
C GLY A 5 -3.55 0.13 -19.71
N ARG A 6 -2.49 0.80 -19.24
CA ARG A 6 -1.62 0.22 -18.21
C ARG A 6 -2.29 0.33 -16.85
N LEU A 7 -2.77 -0.79 -16.31
CA LEU A 7 -3.15 -0.91 -14.90
C LEU A 7 -1.97 -0.50 -14.01
N GLU A 8 -2.26 0.10 -12.85
CA GLU A 8 -1.25 0.41 -11.83
C GLU A 8 -0.44 -0.86 -11.48
N ALA A 9 0.88 -0.74 -11.30
CA ALA A 9 1.76 -1.90 -11.06
C ALA A 9 1.30 -2.76 -9.88
N VAL A 10 0.84 -2.13 -8.80
CA VAL A 10 0.26 -2.81 -7.63
C VAL A 10 -0.98 -3.64 -8.01
N ALA A 11 -1.91 -3.07 -8.77
CA ALA A 11 -3.11 -3.78 -9.21
C ALA A 11 -2.77 -4.96 -10.14
N GLN A 12 -1.72 -4.84 -10.97
CA GLN A 12 -1.23 -5.95 -11.79
C GLN A 12 -0.72 -7.11 -10.91
N GLN A 13 0.02 -6.82 -9.84
CA GLN A 13 0.52 -7.84 -8.92
C GLN A 13 -0.60 -8.48 -8.10
N MET A 14 -1.54 -7.69 -7.59
CA MET A 14 -2.71 -8.24 -6.90
C MET A 14 -3.60 -9.09 -7.81
N GLY A 15 -3.48 -8.89 -9.13
CA GLY A 15 -4.22 -9.64 -10.14
C GLY A 15 -3.96 -11.15 -10.20
N TYR A 16 -2.89 -11.64 -9.58
CA TYR A 16 -2.69 -13.08 -9.39
C TYR A 16 -3.71 -13.69 -8.40
N HIS A 17 -4.42 -12.86 -7.64
CA HIS A 17 -5.47 -13.24 -6.69
C HIS A 17 -6.72 -12.36 -6.90
N PRO A 18 -7.53 -12.61 -7.94
CA PRO A 18 -8.63 -11.72 -8.37
C PRO A 18 -9.65 -11.42 -7.29
N GLN A 19 -10.01 -12.40 -6.46
CA GLN A 19 -10.96 -12.20 -5.36
C GLN A 19 -10.44 -11.21 -4.30
N TYR A 20 -9.13 -11.18 -4.06
CA TYR A 20 -8.53 -10.21 -3.18
C TYR A 20 -8.42 -8.84 -3.86
N LEU A 21 -7.99 -8.80 -5.13
CA LEU A 21 -7.91 -7.56 -5.91
C LEU A 21 -9.25 -6.81 -5.92
N GLU A 22 -10.36 -7.52 -6.08
CA GLU A 22 -11.69 -6.93 -6.08
C GLU A 22 -11.99 -6.20 -4.75
N SER A 23 -11.78 -6.86 -3.61
CA SER A 23 -11.98 -6.26 -2.29
C SER A 23 -11.00 -5.12 -2.02
N PHE A 24 -9.76 -5.22 -2.51
CA PHE A 24 -8.78 -4.13 -2.46
C PHE A 24 -9.24 -2.90 -3.24
N LEU A 25 -9.69 -3.06 -4.49
CA LEU A 25 -10.16 -1.95 -5.31
C LEU A 25 -11.41 -1.29 -4.72
N ARG A 26 -12.34 -2.08 -4.15
CA ARG A 26 -13.51 -1.56 -3.44
C ARG A 26 -13.10 -0.71 -2.25
N MET A 27 -12.15 -1.17 -1.43
CA MET A 27 -11.62 -0.39 -0.31
C MET A 27 -10.91 0.89 -0.79
N GLN A 28 -10.07 0.80 -1.81
CA GLN A 28 -9.33 1.96 -2.32
C GLN A 28 -10.26 3.02 -2.91
N HIS A 29 -11.30 2.60 -3.64
CA HIS A 29 -12.33 3.49 -4.14
C HIS A 29 -13.07 4.19 -2.99
N TYR A 30 -13.49 3.42 -1.97
CA TYR A 30 -14.16 3.97 -0.80
C TYR A 30 -13.29 5.00 -0.06
N LEU A 31 -12.02 4.66 0.20
CA LEU A 31 -11.11 5.53 0.94
C LEU A 31 -10.85 6.85 0.21
N LEU A 32 -10.72 6.84 -1.12
CA LEU A 32 -10.19 7.99 -1.86
C LEU A 32 -11.21 8.74 -2.69
N HIS A 33 -12.33 8.13 -3.08
CA HIS A 33 -13.25 8.71 -4.07
C HIS A 33 -14.69 8.84 -3.55
N MET A 34 -15.08 8.08 -2.53
CA MET A 34 -16.40 8.22 -1.91
C MET A 34 -16.44 9.36 -0.90
N ASP A 35 -17.63 9.89 -0.64
CA ASP A 35 -17.85 10.86 0.43
C ASP A 35 -17.39 10.29 1.78
N GLY A 36 -16.77 11.14 2.60
CA GLY A 36 -16.19 10.73 3.86
C GLY A 36 -15.73 11.91 4.71
N PRO A 37 -15.24 11.67 5.93
CA PRO A 37 -14.88 12.73 6.88
C PRO A 37 -13.84 13.73 6.37
N LEU A 38 -12.92 13.28 5.52
CA LEU A 38 -11.81 14.10 5.03
C LEU A 38 -12.04 14.61 3.59
N PRO A 39 -11.60 15.83 3.25
CA PRO A 39 -11.52 16.32 1.87
C PRO A 39 -10.56 15.49 1.00
N PHE A 40 -10.84 15.36 -0.30
CA PHE A 40 -10.09 14.48 -1.21
C PHE A 40 -8.60 14.81 -1.33
N ASP A 41 -8.25 16.09 -1.40
CA ASP A 41 -6.87 16.59 -1.42
C ASP A 41 -6.11 16.17 -0.14
N CYS A 42 -6.74 16.32 1.02
CA CYS A 42 -6.19 15.89 2.31
C CYS A 42 -5.92 14.38 2.32
N ARG A 43 -6.82 13.56 1.76
CA ARG A 43 -6.64 12.09 1.70
C ARG A 43 -5.42 11.70 0.89
N HIS A 44 -5.24 12.29 -0.28
CA HIS A 44 -4.04 12.05 -1.10
C HIS A 44 -2.77 12.59 -0.46
N TYR A 45 -2.83 13.72 0.23
CA TYR A 45 -1.67 14.24 0.95
C TYR A 45 -1.27 13.33 2.13
N ILE A 46 -2.24 12.79 2.88
CA ILE A 46 -1.98 11.79 3.92
C ILE A 46 -1.34 10.53 3.32
N ALA A 47 -1.78 10.08 2.15
CA ALA A 47 -1.17 8.97 1.44
C ALA A 47 0.30 9.25 1.04
N ILE A 48 0.62 10.48 0.61
CA ILE A 48 2.00 10.93 0.35
C ILE A 48 2.83 10.85 1.63
N MET A 49 2.34 11.42 2.74
CA MET A 49 3.03 11.41 4.03
C MET A 49 3.31 9.99 4.53
N ALA A 50 2.36 9.06 4.36
CA ALA A 50 2.48 7.67 4.75
C ALA A 50 3.52 6.93 3.88
N ALA A 51 3.39 7.00 2.55
CA ALA A 51 4.31 6.34 1.63
C ALA A 51 5.75 6.86 1.76
N ALA A 52 5.92 8.16 2.05
CA ALA A 52 7.22 8.78 2.25
C ALA A 52 7.97 8.23 3.49
N ARG A 53 7.28 7.70 4.51
CA ARG A 53 7.91 7.05 5.68
C ARG A 53 8.80 5.86 5.31
N HIS A 54 8.51 5.21 4.19
CA HIS A 54 9.26 4.09 3.64
C HIS A 54 9.98 4.45 2.33
N ARG A 55 10.10 5.74 2.01
CA ARG A 55 10.75 6.22 0.77
C ARG A 55 10.19 5.56 -0.50
N CYS A 56 8.90 5.19 -0.49
CA CYS A 56 8.23 4.52 -1.60
C CYS A 56 7.93 5.54 -2.69
N GLN A 57 8.82 5.66 -3.68
CA GLN A 57 8.71 6.67 -4.73
C GLN A 57 7.50 6.39 -5.62
N TYR A 58 7.20 5.11 -5.88
CA TYR A 58 6.05 4.71 -6.68
C TYR A 58 4.74 5.30 -6.11
N LEU A 59 4.46 5.06 -4.83
CA LEU A 59 3.22 5.51 -4.19
C LEU A 59 3.20 7.02 -3.99
N VAL A 60 4.33 7.63 -3.63
CA VAL A 60 4.40 9.10 -3.53
C VAL A 60 4.08 9.74 -4.89
N ASN A 61 4.73 9.31 -5.97
CA ASN A 61 4.48 9.87 -7.29
C ASN A 61 3.04 9.65 -7.76
N LEU A 62 2.46 8.49 -7.46
CA LEU A 62 1.05 8.21 -7.73
C LEU A 62 0.15 9.24 -7.03
N HIS A 63 0.36 9.47 -5.73
CA HIS A 63 -0.51 10.37 -4.98
C HIS A 63 -0.22 11.86 -5.19
N LEU A 64 1.00 12.25 -5.58
CA LEU A 64 1.27 13.61 -6.07
C LEU A 64 0.40 13.95 -7.28
N LEU A 65 0.31 13.02 -8.24
CA LEU A 65 -0.53 13.19 -9.42
C LEU A 65 -2.01 13.23 -9.06
N GLN A 66 -2.48 12.34 -8.18
CA GLN A 66 -3.89 12.32 -7.79
C GLN A 66 -4.28 13.55 -6.95
N PHE A 67 -3.40 14.01 -6.06
CA PHE A 67 -3.57 15.24 -5.29
C PHE A 67 -3.82 16.46 -6.19
N LEU A 68 -2.99 16.63 -7.24
CA LEU A 68 -3.17 17.72 -8.20
C LEU A 68 -4.44 17.55 -9.03
N ARG A 69 -4.83 16.31 -9.37
CA ARG A 69 -6.05 16.03 -10.14
C ARG A 69 -7.33 16.39 -9.39
N VAL A 70 -7.36 16.20 -8.08
CA VAL A 70 -8.51 16.58 -7.25
C VAL A 70 -8.51 18.07 -6.88
N GLY A 71 -7.59 18.86 -7.45
CA GLY A 71 -7.51 20.31 -7.23
C GLY A 71 -6.75 20.72 -5.97
N GLY A 72 -5.92 19.84 -5.41
CA GLY A 72 -5.09 20.16 -4.24
C GLY A 72 -4.08 21.27 -4.53
N ASP A 73 -3.81 22.11 -3.53
CA ASP A 73 -2.89 23.25 -3.65
C ASP A 73 -1.44 22.78 -3.92
N PRO A 74 -0.85 23.09 -5.09
CA PRO A 74 0.53 22.70 -5.41
C PRO A 74 1.58 23.20 -4.41
N HIS A 75 1.27 24.24 -3.61
CA HIS A 75 2.16 24.75 -2.58
C HIS A 75 2.46 23.70 -1.51
N TRP A 76 1.51 22.82 -1.20
CA TRP A 76 1.67 21.75 -0.20
C TRP A 76 2.76 20.74 -0.59
N LEU A 77 3.02 20.61 -1.90
CA LEU A 77 4.01 19.69 -2.46
C LEU A 77 5.46 20.17 -2.25
N ARG A 78 5.65 21.35 -1.64
CA ARG A 78 6.98 21.82 -1.22
C ARG A 78 7.45 21.20 0.10
N GLY A 79 6.55 20.56 0.85
CA GLY A 79 6.86 19.83 2.08
C GLY A 79 5.95 20.19 3.26
N LEU A 80 6.22 19.58 4.41
CA LEU A 80 5.39 19.69 5.62
C LEU A 80 5.27 21.12 6.18
N ASP A 81 6.18 22.02 5.85
CA ASP A 81 6.11 23.42 6.28
C ASP A 81 5.01 24.22 5.56
N TYR A 82 4.54 23.71 4.43
CA TYR A 82 3.61 24.40 3.54
C TYR A 82 2.16 23.88 3.61
N ILE A 83 1.90 22.88 4.45
CA ILE A 83 0.55 22.34 4.66
C ILE A 83 -0.19 22.97 5.84
N PRO A 84 -1.53 22.86 5.90
CA PRO A 84 -2.32 23.26 7.04
C PRO A 84 -1.78 22.68 8.36
N PRO A 85 -1.72 23.47 9.45
CA PRO A 85 -1.26 22.99 10.75
C PRO A 85 -2.01 21.75 11.25
N LYS A 86 -3.31 21.64 10.93
CA LYS A 86 -4.12 20.43 11.23
C LYS A 86 -3.48 19.16 10.66
N LEU A 87 -3.09 19.15 9.38
CA LEU A 87 -2.42 18.00 8.74
C LEU A 87 -1.01 17.78 9.29
N ARG A 88 -0.26 18.85 9.56
CA ARG A 88 1.10 18.73 10.11
C ARG A 88 1.13 18.00 11.45
N LYS A 89 0.13 18.23 12.33
CA LYS A 89 0.00 17.52 13.62
C LYS A 89 -0.06 15.99 13.47
N LEU A 90 -0.54 15.48 12.33
CA LEU A 90 -0.64 14.04 12.06
C LEU A 90 0.74 13.37 11.88
N SER A 91 1.80 14.14 11.62
CA SER A 91 3.15 13.64 11.35
C SER A 91 3.71 12.78 12.49
N GLU A 92 3.37 13.10 13.74
CA GLU A 92 3.85 12.34 14.90
C GLU A 92 3.24 10.93 14.93
N ILE A 93 1.91 10.82 14.78
CA ILE A 93 1.24 9.51 14.71
C ILE A 93 1.66 8.75 13.44
N ASN A 94 1.81 9.42 12.29
CA ASN A 94 2.30 8.82 11.05
C ASN A 94 3.65 8.11 11.26
N LYS A 95 4.63 8.83 11.83
CA LYS A 95 5.95 8.29 12.15
C LYS A 95 5.89 7.08 13.08
N ILE A 96 5.09 7.17 14.15
CA ILE A 96 4.97 6.10 15.14
C ILE A 96 4.27 4.87 14.53
N LEU A 97 3.15 5.06 13.82
CA LEU A 97 2.42 3.97 13.15
C LEU A 97 3.31 3.18 12.20
N ALA A 98 4.04 3.87 11.33
CA ALA A 98 4.86 3.24 10.30
C ALA A 98 5.98 2.34 10.84
N HIS A 99 6.46 2.60 12.07
CA HIS A 99 7.73 2.02 12.53
C HIS A 99 7.67 1.37 13.90
N ARG A 100 6.89 1.92 14.84
CA ARG A 100 6.79 1.47 16.24
C ARG A 100 5.37 1.70 16.79
N PRO A 101 4.33 1.07 16.20
CA PRO A 101 2.93 1.35 16.52
C PRO A 101 2.58 1.12 18.00
N TRP A 102 3.34 0.29 18.72
CA TRP A 102 3.18 0.07 20.15
C TRP A 102 3.44 1.29 21.04
N LEU A 103 4.08 2.34 20.52
CA LEU A 103 4.29 3.59 21.25
C LEU A 103 3.08 4.54 21.18
N ILE A 104 2.05 4.20 20.39
CA ILE A 104 0.82 4.99 20.35
C ILE A 104 0.08 4.83 21.67
N GLY A 105 -0.33 5.96 22.22
CA GLY A 105 -0.99 6.04 23.52
C GLY A 105 -2.00 7.18 23.53
N LYS A 106 -2.81 7.24 24.58
CA LYS A 106 -3.91 8.22 24.70
C LYS A 106 -3.46 9.66 24.52
N GLU A 107 -2.26 10.01 24.99
CA GLU A 107 -1.71 11.37 24.91
C GLU A 107 -1.54 11.85 23.46
N HIS A 108 -1.22 10.93 22.55
CA HIS A 108 -1.13 11.25 21.11
C HIS A 108 -2.52 11.58 20.55
N ILE A 109 -3.55 10.88 21.00
CA ILE A 109 -4.95 11.10 20.60
C ILE A 109 -5.47 12.42 21.19
N GLU A 110 -5.22 12.67 22.48
CA GLU A 110 -5.57 13.92 23.18
C GLU A 110 -4.99 15.15 22.47
N LYS A 111 -3.73 15.09 22.04
CA LYS A 111 -3.07 16.19 21.30
C LYS A 111 -3.77 16.53 19.97
N LEU A 112 -4.32 15.54 19.28
CA LEU A 112 -5.02 15.74 18.00
C LEU A 112 -6.46 16.23 18.17
N LEU A 113 -7.14 15.76 19.23
CA LEU A 113 -8.54 16.09 19.51
C LEU A 113 -8.69 17.32 20.42
N LYS A 114 -7.59 17.87 20.95
CA LYS A 114 -7.59 19.09 21.76
C LYS A 114 -8.31 20.23 21.04
N ILE A 115 -9.35 20.76 21.69
CA ILE A 115 -10.21 21.82 21.17
C ILE A 115 -9.34 23.03 20.78
N SER A 116 -9.32 23.31 19.48
CA SER A 116 -8.62 24.42 18.85
C SER A 116 -9.22 24.62 17.45
N GLU A 117 -8.95 25.74 16.78
CA GLU A 117 -9.39 25.97 15.39
C GLU A 117 -8.87 24.89 14.41
N GLN A 118 -7.84 24.14 14.81
CA GLN A 118 -7.16 23.11 14.01
C GLN A 118 -7.31 21.73 14.67
N SER A 119 -8.46 21.46 15.29
CA SER A 119 -8.76 20.17 15.93
C SER A 119 -9.22 19.12 14.92
N TRP A 120 -8.86 17.87 15.17
CA TRP A 120 -9.43 16.72 14.49
C TRP A 120 -10.73 16.28 15.18
N SER A 121 -11.69 15.80 14.40
CA SER A 121 -12.79 14.98 14.93
C SER A 121 -12.38 13.50 15.01
N LEU A 122 -13.10 12.70 15.80
CA LEU A 122 -12.86 11.25 15.86
C LEU A 122 -13.04 10.57 14.49
N ALA A 123 -14.04 10.99 13.71
CA ALA A 123 -14.30 10.44 12.37
C ALA A 123 -13.15 10.75 11.40
N GLU A 124 -12.68 12.00 11.37
CA GLU A 124 -11.52 12.40 10.56
C GLU A 124 -10.25 11.65 10.99
N LEU A 125 -10.04 11.49 12.31
CA LEU A 125 -8.86 10.81 12.83
C LEU A 125 -8.86 9.32 12.46
N VAL A 126 -10.00 8.62 12.59
CA VAL A 126 -10.12 7.22 12.18
C VAL A 126 -9.87 7.08 10.67
N HIS A 127 -10.44 7.96 9.85
CA HIS A 127 -10.18 7.95 8.41
C HIS A 127 -8.70 8.16 8.09
N ALA A 128 -8.05 9.13 8.75
CA ALA A 128 -6.62 9.38 8.59
C ALA A 128 -5.76 8.20 9.02
N VAL A 129 -6.05 7.59 10.17
CA VAL A 129 -5.33 6.41 10.67
C VAL A 129 -5.45 5.23 9.71
N VAL A 130 -6.64 4.99 9.15
CA VAL A 130 -6.84 3.95 8.13
C VAL A 130 -6.04 4.25 6.87
N LEU A 131 -6.02 5.50 6.40
CA LEU A 131 -5.19 5.89 5.25
C LEU A 131 -3.70 5.69 5.51
N LEU A 132 -3.19 6.14 6.67
CA LEU A 132 -1.79 5.99 7.05
C LEU A 132 -1.39 4.51 7.05
N ALA A 133 -2.10 3.69 7.83
CA ALA A 133 -1.80 2.26 7.95
C ALA A 133 -1.95 1.53 6.60
N HIS A 134 -2.94 1.90 5.79
CA HIS A 134 -3.12 1.36 4.44
C HIS A 134 -1.89 1.61 3.57
N TYR A 135 -1.38 2.83 3.52
CA TYR A 135 -0.26 3.19 2.65
C TYR A 135 1.11 2.78 3.19
N HIS A 136 1.27 2.61 4.50
CA HIS A 136 2.44 1.94 5.09
C HIS A 136 2.52 0.47 4.65
N ALA A 137 1.40 -0.22 4.78
CA ALA A 137 1.30 -1.62 4.41
C ALA A 137 1.40 -1.79 2.88
N LEU A 138 0.81 -0.88 2.10
CA LEU A 138 0.90 -0.89 0.63
C LEU A 138 2.34 -0.62 0.14
N ALA A 139 3.11 0.21 0.84
CA ALA A 139 4.54 0.38 0.56
C ALA A 139 5.28 -0.96 0.74
N SER A 140 4.98 -1.71 1.81
CA SER A 140 5.53 -3.07 2.02
C SER A 140 5.21 -3.97 0.82
N PHE A 141 3.97 -3.98 0.37
CA PHE A 141 3.56 -4.75 -0.81
C PHE A 141 4.27 -4.31 -2.09
N ALA A 142 4.41 -3.00 -2.31
CA ALA A 142 5.07 -2.45 -3.50
C ALA A 142 6.54 -2.86 -3.59
N PHE A 143 7.30 -2.75 -2.50
CA PHE A 143 8.69 -3.21 -2.45
C PHE A 143 8.79 -4.74 -2.56
N GLY A 144 7.94 -5.47 -1.85
CA GLY A 144 7.95 -6.94 -1.86
C GLY A 144 7.62 -7.56 -3.22
N CYS A 145 6.80 -6.89 -4.02
CA CYS A 145 6.45 -7.32 -5.38
C CYS A 145 7.32 -6.67 -6.47
N GLY A 146 8.28 -5.81 -6.12
CA GLY A 146 9.16 -5.14 -7.09
C GLY A 146 8.44 -4.10 -7.97
N CYS A 147 7.45 -3.39 -7.41
CA CYS A 147 6.72 -2.32 -8.11
C CYS A 147 7.49 -1.00 -8.17
N GLU A 148 8.56 -0.83 -7.38
CA GLU A 148 9.37 0.39 -7.41
C GLU A 148 10.06 0.57 -8.76
N PRO A 149 10.16 1.81 -9.27
CA PRO A 149 10.97 2.10 -10.44
C PRO A 149 12.44 1.77 -10.13
N GLU A 150 13.12 1.06 -11.04
CA GLU A 150 14.55 0.79 -10.90
C GLU A 150 15.31 2.12 -10.72
N ALA A 151 16.01 2.27 -9.60
CA ALA A 151 16.89 3.40 -9.38
C ALA A 151 17.97 3.36 -10.47
N CYS A 152 18.03 4.40 -11.31
CA CYS A 152 19.15 4.54 -12.25
C CYS A 152 20.46 4.52 -11.44
N PRO A 153 21.39 3.59 -11.72
CA PRO A 153 22.64 3.58 -10.99
C PRO A 153 23.43 4.84 -11.32
N GLU A 154 23.65 5.68 -10.32
CA GLU A 154 24.63 6.77 -10.40
C GLU A 154 26.01 6.17 -10.66
N GLY A 155 26.65 6.56 -11.76
CA GLY A 155 28.08 6.37 -11.96
C GLY A 155 28.51 5.12 -12.75
N ARG A 156 28.28 5.12 -14.06
CA ARG A 156 29.31 4.66 -15.02
C ARG A 156 29.23 5.49 -16.29
N GLY A 157 30.06 6.52 -16.37
CA GLY A 157 30.23 7.29 -17.59
C GLY A 157 30.85 6.42 -18.68
N VAL A 158 30.09 6.11 -19.72
CA VAL A 158 30.61 5.78 -21.05
C VAL A 158 29.60 6.29 -22.09
N GLY A 159 30.05 7.25 -22.91
CA GLY A 159 29.55 7.48 -24.26
C GLY A 159 28.22 8.23 -24.38
N ALA A 160 28.30 9.53 -24.63
CA ALA A 160 27.18 10.34 -25.10
C ALA A 160 26.54 9.72 -26.36
N SER A 161 25.28 9.33 -26.26
CA SER A 161 24.37 9.25 -27.40
C SER A 161 23.17 10.14 -27.12
N THR A 162 23.18 11.29 -27.80
CA THR A 162 22.12 12.29 -27.90
C THR A 162 20.73 11.69 -28.16
N GLY A 163 19.74 12.13 -27.38
CA GLY A 163 18.33 12.08 -27.75
C GLY A 163 17.48 10.98 -27.10
N GLY A 164 17.30 11.02 -25.78
CA GLY A 164 16.38 10.15 -25.05
C GLY A 164 15.58 10.94 -24.02
N GLY A 165 14.79 11.92 -24.47
CA GLY A 165 13.86 12.63 -23.60
C GLY A 165 12.86 11.64 -23.00
N LEU A 166 12.87 11.49 -21.68
CA LEU A 166 11.88 10.72 -20.95
C LEU A 166 10.53 11.44 -21.11
N ARG A 167 9.75 11.04 -22.10
CA ARG A 167 8.33 11.39 -22.18
C ARG A 167 7.63 10.64 -21.05
N VAL A 168 7.34 11.33 -19.96
CA VAL A 168 6.18 10.97 -19.14
C VAL A 168 4.97 11.14 -20.06
N ALA A 169 4.58 10.06 -20.72
CA ALA A 169 3.40 10.05 -21.55
C ALA A 169 2.20 10.19 -20.61
N VAL A 170 1.66 11.41 -20.57
CA VAL A 170 0.38 11.74 -19.97
C VAL A 170 -0.67 10.80 -20.56
N ALA A 171 -1.13 9.82 -19.77
CA ALA A 171 -2.47 9.29 -19.97
C ALA A 171 -3.42 10.34 -19.42
N ALA A 172 -3.94 11.16 -20.33
CA ALA A 172 -5.02 12.07 -20.04
C ALA A 172 -6.22 11.25 -19.56
N TRP A 173 -6.68 11.48 -18.34
CA TRP A 173 -8.12 11.47 -18.12
C TRP A 173 -8.65 12.65 -18.93
N ALA A 174 -9.18 12.41 -20.12
CA ALA A 174 -10.05 13.39 -20.74
C ALA A 174 -11.36 13.38 -19.95
N PRO A 175 -11.86 14.51 -19.44
CA PRO A 175 -13.16 14.55 -18.81
C PRO A 175 -14.21 14.23 -19.88
N GLN A 176 -14.96 13.15 -19.69
CA GLN A 176 -16.16 12.86 -20.47
C GLN A 176 -17.30 13.77 -19.97
N GLN A 177 -17.06 15.09 -19.92
CA GLN A 177 -17.99 16.09 -19.39
C GLN A 177 -18.95 16.65 -20.46
N ALA A 178 -18.86 16.23 -21.73
CA ALA A 178 -19.73 16.75 -22.78
C ALA A 178 -21.07 16.01 -22.95
N ALA A 179 -21.30 14.89 -22.26
CA ALA A 179 -22.59 14.17 -22.34
C ALA A 179 -23.47 14.35 -21.09
N VAL A 180 -22.93 14.89 -20.00
CA VAL A 180 -23.62 14.89 -18.69
C VAL A 180 -24.40 16.18 -18.42
N SER A 181 -24.18 17.24 -19.22
CA SER A 181 -24.83 18.55 -18.98
C SER A 181 -26.24 18.71 -19.57
N ALA A 182 -26.84 17.67 -20.17
CA ALA A 182 -28.14 17.80 -20.82
C ALA A 182 -29.35 17.26 -20.02
N LEU A 183 -29.17 16.69 -18.83
CA LEU A 183 -30.27 16.07 -18.09
C LEU A 183 -30.20 16.35 -16.58
N LEU A 184 -30.23 17.64 -16.19
CA LEU A 184 -30.53 18.02 -14.81
C LEU A 184 -32.02 18.29 -14.64
N SER A 185 -32.76 17.30 -14.13
CA SER A 185 -33.80 17.50 -13.11
C SER A 185 -34.37 16.18 -12.56
N PRO A 186 -34.95 16.18 -11.35
CA PRO A 186 -34.38 15.41 -10.25
C PRO A 186 -35.17 14.15 -9.91
N ARG A 187 -34.47 13.05 -9.61
CA ARG A 187 -34.76 12.16 -8.47
C ARG A 187 -33.84 10.94 -8.46
N ARG A 188 -33.20 10.74 -7.30
CA ARG A 188 -32.70 9.48 -6.71
C ARG A 188 -31.99 8.51 -7.66
N GLN A 189 -30.68 8.33 -7.53
CA GLN A 189 -30.07 7.01 -7.81
C GLN A 189 -28.66 6.83 -7.24
N SER A 190 -28.49 5.65 -6.64
CA SER A 190 -27.30 5.06 -6.01
C SER A 190 -26.79 3.88 -6.87
N LEU A 191 -26.75 4.01 -8.20
CA LEU A 191 -26.52 2.84 -9.08
C LEU A 191 -25.47 3.02 -10.19
N ASP A 192 -24.87 4.20 -10.36
CA ASP A 192 -23.88 4.42 -11.45
C ASP A 192 -22.46 3.91 -11.14
N SER A 193 -22.07 3.74 -9.86
CA SER A 193 -20.70 3.30 -9.52
C SER A 193 -20.43 1.80 -9.73
N CYS A 194 -21.48 0.99 -9.87
CA CYS A 194 -21.32 -0.45 -10.13
C CYS A 194 -20.80 -0.71 -11.55
N VAL A 195 -21.30 0.02 -12.56
CA VAL A 195 -21.02 -0.23 -13.99
C VAL A 195 -19.53 -0.01 -14.34
N GLU A 196 -18.88 0.95 -13.68
CA GLU A 196 -17.43 1.19 -13.86
C GLU A 196 -16.57 0.05 -13.28
N LEU A 197 -16.96 -0.52 -12.13
CA LEU A 197 -16.32 -1.70 -11.53
C LEU A 197 -16.47 -2.94 -12.42
N GLU A 198 -17.62 -3.11 -13.06
CA GLU A 198 -17.90 -4.21 -14.00
C GLU A 198 -17.05 -4.13 -15.27
N CYS A 199 -16.85 -2.92 -15.80
CA CYS A 199 -15.98 -2.69 -16.96
C CYS A 199 -14.49 -2.95 -16.64
N LEU A 200 -14.03 -2.63 -15.43
CA LEU A 200 -12.70 -2.98 -14.94
C LEU A 200 -12.54 -4.51 -14.78
N ARG A 201 -13.57 -5.17 -14.25
CA ARG A 201 -13.65 -6.64 -14.09
C ARG A 201 -13.51 -7.39 -15.42
N GLU A 202 -14.26 -6.99 -16.45
CA GLU A 202 -14.19 -7.65 -17.76
C GLU A 202 -12.83 -7.47 -18.45
N ARG A 203 -12.22 -6.29 -18.29
CA ARG A 203 -10.87 -6.03 -18.81
C ARG A 203 -9.83 -6.86 -18.08
N PHE A 204 -10.02 -7.08 -16.78
CA PHE A 204 -9.13 -7.87 -15.93
C PHE A 204 -9.18 -9.37 -16.25
N HIS A 205 -10.38 -9.93 -16.43
CA HIS A 205 -10.55 -11.35 -16.81
C HIS A 205 -9.87 -11.67 -18.16
N ARG A 206 -9.86 -10.74 -19.12
CA ARG A 206 -9.12 -10.96 -20.38
C ARG A 206 -7.61 -10.97 -20.20
N LEU A 207 -7.06 -10.14 -19.31
CA LEU A 207 -5.62 -10.10 -19.04
C LEU A 207 -5.14 -11.34 -18.28
N GLN A 208 -6.00 -11.96 -17.46
CA GLN A 208 -5.69 -13.24 -16.81
C GLN A 208 -5.50 -14.37 -17.81
N VAL A 209 -6.43 -14.55 -18.75
CA VAL A 209 -6.33 -15.56 -19.81
C VAL A 209 -5.04 -15.37 -20.64
N GLU A 210 -4.68 -14.11 -20.93
CA GLU A 210 -3.44 -13.80 -21.64
C GLU A 210 -2.16 -14.05 -20.81
N ASN A 211 -2.18 -13.83 -19.50
CA ASN A 211 -1.02 -14.06 -18.62
C ASN A 211 -0.81 -15.54 -18.30
N GLU A 212 -1.88 -16.31 -18.07
CA GLU A 212 -1.83 -17.76 -17.89
C GLU A 212 -1.28 -18.44 -19.15
N ALA A 213 -1.74 -18.02 -20.34
CA ALA A 213 -1.22 -18.50 -21.62
C ALA A 213 0.28 -18.13 -21.83
N ARG A 214 0.74 -17.01 -21.28
CA ARG A 214 2.16 -16.58 -21.33
C ARG A 214 3.05 -17.36 -20.37
N GLU A 215 2.54 -17.80 -19.22
CA GLU A 215 3.27 -18.69 -18.31
C GLU A 215 3.40 -20.10 -18.89
N GLU A 216 2.38 -20.62 -19.58
CA GLU A 216 2.45 -21.90 -20.29
C GLU A 216 3.45 -21.87 -21.47
N LEU A 217 3.53 -20.76 -22.21
CA LEU A 217 4.49 -20.62 -23.32
C LEU A 217 5.95 -20.53 -22.85
N ARG A 218 6.21 -20.06 -21.63
CA ARG A 218 7.57 -19.96 -21.05
C ARG A 218 8.10 -21.30 -20.53
N ALA A 219 7.25 -22.33 -20.44
CA ALA A 219 7.63 -23.67 -20.03
C ALA A 219 8.08 -24.60 -21.18
N GLY A 220 8.07 -24.14 -22.44
CA GLY A 220 8.50 -24.94 -23.60
C GLY A 220 9.97 -24.71 -24.00
N PRO A 221 10.69 -25.72 -24.55
CA PRO A 221 12.08 -25.56 -24.97
C PRO A 221 12.18 -24.69 -26.23
N GLY A 222 13.13 -23.76 -26.19
CA GLY A 222 13.17 -22.58 -27.05
C GLY A 222 13.39 -22.82 -28.54
N ARG A 223 12.89 -21.86 -29.34
CA ARG A 223 13.38 -21.61 -30.70
C ARG A 223 13.57 -20.11 -30.92
N ARG A 224 14.83 -19.74 -31.16
CA ARG A 224 15.24 -18.42 -31.67
C ARG A 224 14.65 -18.22 -33.07
N ARG A 225 14.04 -17.07 -33.33
CA ARG A 225 13.79 -16.59 -34.69
C ARG A 225 14.06 -15.09 -34.74
N ALA A 226 15.10 -14.73 -35.48
CA ALA A 226 15.47 -13.35 -35.79
C ALA A 226 14.47 -12.77 -36.81
N ALA A 227 14.23 -11.45 -36.73
CA ALA A 227 13.52 -10.69 -37.75
C ALA A 227 14.20 -9.32 -37.98
N PRO A 228 14.15 -8.76 -39.21
CA PRO A 228 15.10 -7.76 -39.69
C PRO A 228 14.62 -6.31 -39.53
N ALA A 229 15.57 -5.39 -39.72
CA ALA A 229 15.42 -3.94 -39.65
C ALA A 229 14.98 -3.31 -40.99
N ALA A 230 14.09 -2.31 -40.91
CA ALA A 230 13.81 -1.24 -41.87
C ALA A 230 12.85 -0.25 -41.15
N GLY A 231 12.83 1.07 -41.31
CA GLY A 231 13.51 2.05 -42.15
C GLY A 231 12.69 3.35 -42.01
N SER A 232 13.39 4.46 -41.71
CA SER A 232 13.09 5.90 -41.80
C SER A 232 11.67 6.45 -42.11
N ALA A 233 11.26 7.52 -41.40
CA ALA A 233 10.96 8.84 -42.00
C ALA A 233 10.52 9.90 -40.96
N LEU A 234 10.97 11.14 -41.19
CA LEU A 234 10.89 12.36 -40.38
C LEU A 234 9.55 13.12 -40.57
N GLY A 235 9.14 13.90 -39.56
CA GLY A 235 8.09 14.92 -39.68
C GLY A 235 7.95 15.78 -38.40
N ALA A 236 7.98 17.10 -38.57
CA ALA A 236 8.37 18.13 -37.59
C ALA A 236 7.35 18.49 -36.47
N THR A 237 7.89 19.05 -35.38
CA THR A 237 7.21 19.64 -34.20
C THR A 237 7.16 21.18 -34.26
N PRO A 238 6.29 21.82 -33.46
CA PRO A 238 6.70 23.04 -32.75
C PRO A 238 6.46 23.01 -31.22
N ALA A 239 7.44 23.58 -30.51
CA ALA A 239 7.54 24.22 -29.17
C ALA A 239 6.48 23.91 -28.08
N ARG A 240 6.83 23.35 -26.90
CA ARG A 240 7.62 23.84 -25.73
C ARG A 240 6.87 24.82 -24.80
N LEU A 241 6.43 24.30 -23.65
CA LEU A 241 6.52 24.95 -22.33
C LEU A 241 6.95 23.86 -21.33
N GLY A 242 8.16 24.02 -20.78
CA GLY A 242 8.82 23.04 -19.92
C GLY A 242 8.73 23.42 -18.44
N GLY A 243 8.59 22.38 -17.61
CA GLY A 243 8.98 22.38 -16.20
C GLY A 243 9.63 21.02 -15.94
N GLU A 244 10.96 21.02 -15.82
CA GLU A 244 11.77 19.84 -15.55
C GLU A 244 11.50 19.35 -14.13
N LEU A 245 11.00 18.12 -13.98
CA LEU A 245 11.08 17.36 -12.74
C LEU A 245 12.05 16.20 -12.99
N CYS A 246 13.34 16.47 -12.88
CA CYS A 246 14.38 15.46 -12.97
C CYS A 246 15.41 15.65 -11.85
N GLY A 247 15.33 14.77 -10.88
CA GLY A 247 16.20 14.60 -9.72
C GLY A 247 15.58 13.48 -8.88
N ALA A 248 16.38 12.66 -8.20
CA ALA A 248 15.85 11.76 -7.18
C ALA A 248 15.03 12.63 -6.21
N VAL A 249 13.71 12.47 -6.21
CA VAL A 249 12.84 13.34 -5.42
C VAL A 249 13.19 13.08 -3.97
N ASP A 250 13.75 14.08 -3.30
CA ASP A 250 14.02 13.98 -1.88
C ASP A 250 12.68 13.93 -1.15
N LEU A 251 12.30 12.72 -0.72
CA LEU A 251 11.05 12.47 0.00
C LEU A 251 11.13 12.94 1.46
N SER A 252 12.29 13.42 1.92
CA SER A 252 12.49 13.88 3.29
C SER A 252 11.58 15.07 3.64
N CYS A 253 11.21 15.90 2.66
CA CYS A 253 10.35 17.07 2.86
C CYS A 253 8.91 16.73 3.28
N TYR A 254 8.48 15.47 3.10
CA TYR A 254 7.14 14.99 3.47
C TYR A 254 7.10 14.26 4.82
N VAL A 255 8.24 14.16 5.53
CA VAL A 255 8.34 13.36 6.76
C VAL A 255 8.98 14.13 7.91
N GLN A 256 8.43 13.97 9.11
CA GLN A 256 9.06 14.41 10.34
C GLN A 256 9.98 13.32 10.88
N ASP A 257 11.20 13.66 11.27
CA ASP A 257 12.21 12.71 11.78
C ASP A 257 12.43 11.52 10.80
N PRO A 258 13.20 11.76 9.72
CA PRO A 258 13.48 10.74 8.70
C PRO A 258 14.32 9.56 9.22
N GLY A 259 15.02 9.74 10.35
CA GLY A 259 15.86 8.70 10.98
C GLY A 259 15.07 7.70 11.83
N PHE A 260 13.83 8.03 12.20
CA PHE A 260 12.97 7.13 12.96
C PHE A 260 12.55 5.92 12.13
N GLY A 261 13.16 4.78 12.44
CA GLY A 261 12.85 3.49 11.83
C GLY A 261 12.40 2.45 12.85
N TYR A 262 12.03 1.28 12.34
CA TYR A 262 11.72 0.10 13.15
C TYR A 262 12.89 -0.26 14.07
N GLN A 263 12.57 -0.56 15.32
CA GLN A 263 13.46 -1.14 16.32
C GLN A 263 12.80 -2.43 16.82
N GLU A 264 13.58 -3.49 17.01
CA GLU A 264 13.03 -4.76 17.48
C GLU A 264 12.28 -4.57 18.80
N PHE A 265 11.03 -5.01 18.85
CA PHE A 265 10.20 -4.91 20.05
C PHE A 265 10.89 -5.58 21.25
N ALA A 266 11.50 -6.76 21.05
CA ALA A 266 12.25 -7.48 22.09
C ALA A 266 13.49 -6.73 22.61
N GLN A 267 14.04 -5.79 21.83
CA GLN A 267 15.20 -4.98 22.22
C GLN A 267 14.80 -3.62 22.82
N CYS A 268 13.52 -3.27 22.80
CA CYS A 268 13.01 -2.09 23.46
C CYS A 268 12.96 -2.38 24.98
N GLY A 269 14.12 -2.41 25.63
CA GLY A 269 14.32 -2.80 27.03
C GLY A 269 13.92 -1.74 28.06
N GLY A 270 12.66 -1.30 28.06
CA GLY A 270 12.11 -0.49 29.14
C GLY A 270 11.06 -1.28 29.92
N ASP A 271 11.12 -1.23 31.26
CA ASP A 271 10.13 -1.80 32.21
C ASP A 271 8.66 -1.38 31.94
N GLN A 272 8.41 -0.50 30.98
CA GLN A 272 7.09 0.02 30.59
C GLN A 272 6.50 -0.62 29.32
N LEU A 273 7.25 -1.43 28.56
CA LEU A 273 6.75 -2.03 27.33
C LEU A 273 6.03 -3.35 27.60
N GLN A 274 4.75 -3.24 27.91
CA GLN A 274 3.87 -4.39 28.08
C GLN A 274 3.57 -5.04 26.72
N THR A 275 3.85 -6.33 26.63
CA THR A 275 3.38 -7.19 25.51
C THR A 275 1.88 -7.00 25.30
N PHE A 276 1.47 -6.74 24.05
CA PHE A 276 0.07 -6.64 23.67
C PHE A 276 -0.52 -8.04 23.56
N ARG A 277 -1.46 -8.42 24.42
CA ARG A 277 -2.22 -9.67 24.26
C ARG A 277 -3.37 -9.43 23.30
N ALA A 278 -3.49 -10.26 22.27
CA ALA A 278 -4.53 -10.12 21.26
C ALA A 278 -5.94 -10.22 21.86
N GLN A 279 -6.09 -10.93 22.98
CA GLN A 279 -7.34 -11.09 23.74
C GLN A 279 -7.78 -9.80 24.44
N ASP A 280 -6.84 -8.93 24.83
CA ASP A 280 -7.16 -7.67 25.52
C ASP A 280 -7.82 -6.66 24.55
N TYR A 281 -7.45 -6.72 23.27
CA TYR A 281 -8.00 -5.86 22.22
C TYR A 281 -7.86 -6.49 20.84
N SER A 282 -8.84 -7.30 20.45
CA SER A 282 -8.89 -7.97 19.14
C SER A 282 -9.61 -7.14 18.06
N TRP A 283 -9.38 -7.47 16.78
CA TRP A 283 -10.12 -6.87 15.68
C TRP A 283 -11.61 -7.23 15.76
N GLU A 284 -11.91 -8.50 16.02
CA GLU A 284 -13.26 -9.08 16.01
C GLU A 284 -14.14 -8.49 17.12
N ASP A 285 -13.59 -8.34 18.33
CA ASP A 285 -14.38 -7.90 19.49
C ASP A 285 -14.41 -6.36 19.62
N HIS A 286 -13.34 -5.67 19.19
CA HIS A 286 -13.17 -4.24 19.47
C HIS A 286 -12.96 -3.40 18.21
N GLY A 287 -11.92 -3.72 17.43
CA GLY A 287 -11.44 -2.88 16.33
C GLY A 287 -12.50 -2.63 15.27
N PHE A 288 -13.17 -3.69 14.81
CA PHE A 288 -14.24 -3.64 13.82
C PHE A 288 -15.36 -2.68 14.24
N SER A 289 -15.89 -2.88 15.45
CA SER A 289 -17.02 -2.12 15.98
C SER A 289 -16.68 -0.64 16.19
N LEU A 290 -15.47 -0.34 16.69
CA LEU A 290 -15.03 1.04 16.88
C LEU A 290 -14.93 1.78 15.55
N VAL A 291 -14.25 1.17 14.57
CA VAL A 291 -14.03 1.77 13.25
C VAL A 291 -15.37 2.03 12.57
N ASN A 292 -16.25 1.02 12.51
CA ASN A 292 -17.53 1.14 11.83
C ASN A 292 -18.49 2.16 12.48
N ARG A 293 -18.33 2.41 13.79
CA ARG A 293 -19.06 3.45 14.51
C ARG A 293 -18.56 4.86 14.20
N LEU A 294 -17.26 5.04 13.97
CA LEU A 294 -16.64 6.36 13.77
C LEU A 294 -16.53 6.75 12.30
N TYR A 295 -16.44 5.78 11.40
CA TYR A 295 -16.51 5.94 9.95
C TYR A 295 -17.24 4.71 9.40
N SER A 296 -18.49 4.89 8.94
CA SER A 296 -19.34 3.77 8.52
C SER A 296 -18.70 2.98 7.37
N ASP A 297 -19.07 1.71 7.24
CA ASP A 297 -18.75 0.80 6.13
C ASP A 297 -17.27 0.41 5.97
N ILE A 298 -16.31 1.24 6.41
CA ILE A 298 -14.89 0.93 6.31
C ILE A 298 -14.51 -0.29 7.17
N GLY A 299 -15.22 -0.51 8.28
CA GLY A 299 -15.06 -1.71 9.10
C GLY A 299 -15.36 -2.98 8.30
N HIS A 300 -16.47 -2.98 7.54
CA HIS A 300 -16.84 -4.09 6.66
C HIS A 300 -15.83 -4.30 5.53
N LEU A 301 -15.32 -3.24 4.92
CA LEU A 301 -14.34 -3.32 3.83
C LEU A 301 -12.98 -3.85 4.29
N LEU A 302 -12.51 -3.42 5.47
CA LEU A 302 -11.28 -3.94 6.10
C LEU A 302 -11.41 -5.42 6.44
N ASP A 303 -12.50 -5.76 7.10
CA ASP A 303 -12.82 -7.12 7.54
C ASP A 303 -12.98 -8.09 6.36
N GLU A 304 -13.59 -7.65 5.26
CA GLU A 304 -13.62 -8.42 4.02
C GLU A 304 -12.21 -8.71 3.49
N LYS A 305 -11.31 -7.71 3.43
CA LYS A 305 -9.93 -7.92 2.97
C LYS A 305 -9.17 -8.91 3.84
N PHE A 306 -9.30 -8.80 5.16
CA PHE A 306 -8.67 -9.74 6.10
C PHE A 306 -9.15 -11.17 5.84
N ARG A 307 -10.47 -11.38 5.70
CA ARG A 307 -11.03 -12.70 5.37
C ARG A 307 -10.63 -13.20 3.99
N LYS A 308 -10.53 -12.33 2.99
CA LYS A 308 -10.17 -12.72 1.62
C LYS A 308 -8.75 -13.23 1.54
N VAL A 309 -7.79 -12.59 2.22
CA VAL A 309 -6.41 -13.10 2.29
C VAL A 309 -6.35 -14.41 3.05
N ASP A 310 -7.10 -14.55 4.15
CA ASP A 310 -7.15 -15.83 4.84
C ASP A 310 -7.82 -16.93 3.99
N ALA A 311 -8.80 -16.62 3.14
CA ALA A 311 -9.39 -17.61 2.24
C ALA A 311 -8.44 -18.09 1.12
N LEU A 312 -7.35 -17.37 0.83
CA LEU A 312 -6.40 -17.75 -0.24
C LEU A 312 -5.65 -19.05 0.10
N GLN A 313 -5.45 -19.89 -0.91
CA GLN A 313 -4.75 -21.17 -0.78
C GLN A 313 -3.33 -21.09 -1.39
N SER A 314 -2.29 -21.41 -0.60
CA SER A 314 -0.89 -21.55 -1.05
C SER A 314 -0.47 -23.01 -0.93
N CYS A 315 -0.68 -23.76 -2.00
CA CYS A 315 -0.53 -25.20 -1.96
C CYS A 315 0.91 -25.70 -2.04
N SER A 316 1.86 -24.97 -2.65
CA SER A 316 3.21 -25.51 -2.89
C SER A 316 4.19 -25.14 -1.77
N MET A 317 4.14 -23.90 -1.28
CA MET A 317 5.02 -23.44 -0.19
C MET A 317 4.78 -24.16 1.13
N ALA A 318 3.51 -24.31 1.54
CA ALA A 318 3.15 -25.01 2.78
C ALA A 318 3.56 -26.49 2.74
N LYS A 319 3.26 -27.18 1.62
CA LYS A 319 3.63 -28.59 1.41
C LYS A 319 5.14 -28.82 1.48
N ARG A 320 5.95 -27.92 0.91
CA ARG A 320 7.42 -28.03 0.97
C ARG A 320 7.97 -27.89 2.38
N GLN A 321 7.35 -27.05 3.19
CA GLN A 321 7.75 -26.86 4.59
C GLN A 321 7.14 -27.92 5.51
N GLY A 322 6.47 -28.95 4.96
CA GLY A 322 5.91 -30.07 5.72
C GLY A 322 4.76 -29.67 6.64
N CYS A 323 4.06 -28.57 6.35
CA CYS A 323 3.01 -28.02 7.20
C CYS A 323 1.70 -27.84 6.44
N GLU A 324 0.58 -27.85 7.16
CA GLU A 324 -0.72 -27.52 6.59
C GLU A 324 -0.77 -26.05 6.16
N HIS A 325 -1.55 -25.77 5.11
CA HIS A 325 -1.66 -24.41 4.57
C HIS A 325 -2.21 -23.40 5.59
N ALA A 326 -3.17 -23.82 6.43
CA ALA A 326 -3.70 -22.97 7.48
C ALA A 326 -2.62 -22.61 8.52
N THR A 327 -1.86 -23.60 8.98
CA THR A 327 -0.73 -23.42 9.92
C THR A 327 0.34 -22.50 9.34
N PHE A 328 0.66 -22.66 8.06
CA PHE A 328 1.64 -21.84 7.36
C PHE A 328 1.25 -20.35 7.36
N LYS A 329 0.02 -20.04 6.93
CA LYS A 329 -0.48 -18.66 6.93
C LYS A 329 -0.55 -18.07 8.33
N ARG A 330 -1.12 -18.84 9.28
CA ARG A 330 -1.25 -18.42 10.68
C ARG A 330 0.13 -18.12 11.28
N GLY A 331 1.14 -18.92 10.94
CA GLY A 331 2.52 -18.66 11.34
C GLY A 331 3.11 -17.39 10.76
N ILE A 332 2.89 -17.09 9.46
CA ILE A 332 3.32 -15.81 8.86
C ILE A 332 2.64 -14.63 9.55
N TRP A 333 1.31 -14.71 9.71
CA TRP A 333 0.51 -13.67 10.35
C TRP A 333 0.98 -13.40 11.79
N ASN A 334 1.08 -14.45 12.59
CA ASN A 334 1.49 -14.36 13.99
C ASN A 334 2.95 -13.95 14.15
N TYR A 335 3.83 -14.34 13.21
CA TYR A 335 5.22 -13.87 13.19
C TYR A 335 5.27 -12.35 12.96
N ILE A 336 4.49 -11.81 12.02
CA ILE A 336 4.41 -10.37 11.78
C ILE A 336 3.86 -9.63 12.99
N HIS A 337 2.74 -10.10 13.55
CA HIS A 337 2.17 -9.55 14.77
C HIS A 337 3.17 -9.57 15.94
N CYS A 338 3.94 -10.65 16.09
CA CYS A 338 4.99 -10.77 17.09
C CYS A 338 6.11 -9.75 16.91
N MET A 339 6.50 -9.42 15.66
CA MET A 339 7.46 -8.34 15.38
C MET A 339 6.97 -6.98 15.89
N PHE A 340 5.65 -6.78 15.97
CA PHE A 340 5.00 -5.59 16.53
C PHE A 340 4.58 -5.75 18.01
N GLY A 341 4.99 -6.83 18.69
CA GLY A 341 4.69 -7.05 20.11
C GLY A 341 3.29 -7.60 20.41
N ILE A 342 2.53 -8.02 19.40
CA ILE A 342 1.21 -8.63 19.55
C ILE A 342 1.37 -10.15 19.70
N ARG A 343 0.80 -10.72 20.78
CA ARG A 343 0.85 -12.15 21.08
C ARG A 343 -0.53 -12.77 21.20
N TYR A 344 -0.65 -13.99 20.68
CA TYR A 344 -1.84 -14.83 20.80
C TYR A 344 -1.56 -15.93 21.84
N ASP A 345 -2.29 -15.92 22.95
CA ASP A 345 -2.11 -16.89 24.05
C ASP A 345 -2.41 -18.36 23.64
N ASP A 346 -3.23 -18.58 22.62
CA ASP A 346 -3.61 -19.90 22.11
C ASP A 346 -2.64 -20.44 21.03
N TYR A 347 -1.51 -19.77 20.82
CA TYR A 347 -0.57 -20.11 19.74
C TYR A 347 0.84 -20.42 20.26
N ASP A 348 1.36 -21.59 19.89
CA ASP A 348 2.74 -21.96 20.20
C ASP A 348 3.73 -21.31 19.21
N TYR A 349 4.40 -20.25 19.66
CA TYR A 349 5.41 -19.54 18.87
C TYR A 349 6.68 -20.35 18.61
N ALA A 350 6.90 -21.47 19.30
CA ALA A 350 7.98 -22.38 18.95
C ALA A 350 7.75 -22.99 17.55
N GLU A 351 6.48 -23.23 17.16
CA GLU A 351 6.12 -23.85 15.90
C GLU A 351 6.57 -23.04 14.67
N VAL A 352 6.57 -21.70 14.79
CA VAL A 352 7.06 -20.77 13.76
C VAL A 352 8.49 -21.13 13.34
N ASN A 353 9.31 -21.71 14.22
CA ASN A 353 10.67 -22.14 13.90
C ASN A 353 10.76 -23.46 13.13
N HIS A 354 9.71 -24.28 13.14
CA HIS A 354 9.68 -25.55 12.43
C HIS A 354 9.37 -25.39 10.94
N PHE A 355 8.47 -24.47 10.56
CA PHE A 355 7.96 -24.37 9.19
C PHE A 355 8.14 -22.99 8.53
N LEU A 356 8.85 -22.05 9.16
CA LEU A 356 9.29 -20.82 8.49
C LEU A 356 10.81 -20.77 8.48
N GLU A 357 11.37 -21.13 7.33
CA GLU A 357 12.80 -21.03 7.03
C GLU A 357 13.38 -19.64 7.37
N ARG A 358 14.63 -19.62 7.84
CA ARG A 358 15.34 -18.40 8.23
C ARG A 358 15.34 -17.33 7.14
N ILE A 359 15.50 -17.73 5.87
CA ILE A 359 15.53 -16.80 4.73
C ILE A 359 14.16 -16.16 4.49
N LEU A 360 13.06 -16.91 4.69
CA LEU A 360 11.70 -16.39 4.59
C LEU A 360 11.40 -15.44 5.75
N LYS A 361 11.84 -15.76 6.97
CA LYS A 361 11.74 -14.83 8.12
C LYS A 361 12.48 -13.53 7.89
N LEU A 362 13.68 -13.60 7.32
CA LEU A 362 14.47 -12.43 6.96
C LEU A 362 13.77 -11.61 5.88
N TYR A 363 13.21 -12.27 4.86
CA TYR A 363 12.39 -11.61 3.83
C TYR A 363 11.22 -10.87 4.46
N ILE A 364 10.37 -11.58 5.21
CA ILE A 364 9.16 -11.04 5.85
C ILE A 364 9.53 -9.84 6.74
N LYS A 365 10.54 -9.98 7.60
CA LYS A 365 11.01 -8.87 8.45
C LYS A 365 11.48 -7.67 7.64
N THR A 366 12.22 -7.90 6.56
CA THR A 366 12.72 -6.81 5.71
C THR A 366 11.57 -6.05 5.06
N VAL A 367 10.65 -6.77 4.39
CA VAL A 367 9.52 -6.14 3.69
C VAL A 367 8.51 -5.49 4.64
N THR A 368 8.32 -6.06 5.84
CA THR A 368 7.39 -5.50 6.83
C THR A 368 7.96 -4.27 7.54
N CYS A 369 9.23 -4.29 7.94
CA CYS A 369 9.78 -3.31 8.87
C CYS A 369 10.71 -2.26 8.24
N SER A 370 11.33 -2.58 7.10
CA SER A 370 12.23 -1.69 6.37
C SER A 370 12.20 -2.01 4.88
N PRO A 371 11.02 -1.91 4.22
CA PRO A 371 10.86 -2.29 2.82
C PRO A 371 11.82 -1.56 1.88
N GLU A 372 12.25 -0.35 2.23
CA GLU A 372 13.25 0.43 1.47
C GLU A 372 14.65 -0.22 1.42
N LYS A 373 14.93 -1.20 2.28
CA LYS A 373 16.19 -1.97 2.31
C LYS A 373 16.09 -3.29 1.54
N MET A 374 14.95 -3.54 0.88
CA MET A 374 14.71 -4.77 0.15
C MET A 374 15.71 -4.92 -1.01
N ASN A 375 16.48 -6.01 -1.01
CA ASN A 375 17.36 -6.39 -2.11
C ASN A 375 16.81 -7.67 -2.81
N PRO A 376 16.23 -7.56 -4.01
CA PRO A 376 15.67 -8.71 -4.73
C PRO A 376 16.66 -9.86 -4.96
N GLU A 377 17.95 -9.55 -5.17
CA GLU A 377 18.99 -10.54 -5.46
C GLU A 377 19.23 -11.48 -4.27
N MET A 378 19.14 -10.97 -3.04
CA MET A 378 19.31 -11.74 -1.81
C MET A 378 18.33 -12.90 -1.72
N PHE A 379 17.11 -12.71 -2.23
CA PHE A 379 16.02 -13.67 -2.11
C PHE A 379 15.75 -14.43 -3.40
N GLU A 380 16.42 -14.09 -4.50
CA GLU A 380 16.19 -14.69 -5.83
C GLU A 380 16.32 -16.22 -5.78
N ARG A 381 17.35 -16.74 -5.13
CA ARG A 381 17.58 -18.19 -4.98
C ARG A 381 16.45 -18.88 -4.20
N PHE A 382 15.98 -18.26 -3.12
CA PHE A 382 14.86 -18.77 -2.33
C PHE A 382 13.56 -18.75 -3.15
N TRP A 383 13.33 -17.69 -3.91
CA TRP A 383 12.11 -17.50 -4.67
C TRP A 383 12.03 -18.29 -5.98
N LYS A 384 13.16 -18.74 -6.55
CA LYS A 384 13.21 -19.51 -7.81
C LYS A 384 12.40 -20.81 -7.77
N GLN A 385 12.13 -21.35 -6.59
CA GLN A 385 11.41 -22.61 -6.41
C GLN A 385 9.89 -22.49 -6.24
N PHE A 386 9.35 -21.26 -6.20
CA PHE A 386 7.93 -21.00 -5.97
C PHE A 386 7.30 -20.23 -7.13
N LYS A 387 6.00 -20.47 -7.36
CA LYS A 387 5.24 -19.71 -8.37
C LYS A 387 5.17 -18.24 -7.98
N HIS A 388 5.12 -17.34 -8.96
CA HIS A 388 5.01 -15.91 -8.70
C HIS A 388 3.74 -15.56 -7.89
N SER A 389 2.61 -16.22 -8.18
CA SER A 389 1.37 -16.07 -7.42
C SER A 389 1.52 -16.41 -5.93
N GLU A 390 2.36 -17.39 -5.55
CA GLU A 390 2.64 -17.72 -4.15
C GLU A 390 3.48 -16.64 -3.47
N LYS A 391 4.41 -16.01 -4.19
CA LYS A 391 5.18 -14.86 -3.68
C LYS A 391 4.28 -13.68 -3.42
N VAL A 392 3.38 -13.38 -4.36
CA VAL A 392 2.34 -12.35 -4.21
C VAL A 392 1.49 -12.67 -2.99
N HIS A 393 1.06 -13.92 -2.79
CA HIS A 393 0.27 -14.29 -1.61
C HIS A 393 1.01 -14.02 -0.29
N VAL A 394 2.32 -14.33 -0.19
CA VAL A 394 3.11 -13.96 1.00
C VAL A 394 3.10 -12.45 1.22
N ASN A 395 3.23 -11.65 0.16
CA ASN A 395 3.16 -10.19 0.26
C ASN A 395 1.76 -9.68 0.63
N LEU A 396 0.68 -10.38 0.26
CA LEU A 396 -0.68 -10.08 0.71
C LEU A 396 -0.86 -10.36 2.20
N LEU A 397 -0.29 -11.46 2.71
CA LEU A 397 -0.25 -11.74 4.15
C LEU A 397 0.52 -10.66 4.90
N VAL A 398 1.67 -10.23 4.36
CA VAL A 398 2.46 -9.12 4.91
C VAL A 398 1.65 -7.82 4.97
N LEU A 399 1.01 -7.46 3.87
CA LEU A 399 0.18 -6.26 3.73
C LEU A 399 -0.94 -6.24 4.78
N GLU A 400 -1.75 -7.30 4.86
CA GLU A 400 -2.90 -7.31 5.76
C GLU A 400 -2.51 -7.46 7.24
N ALA A 401 -1.54 -8.32 7.58
CA ALA A 401 -1.11 -8.48 8.97
C ALA A 401 -0.47 -7.20 9.52
N ARG A 402 0.32 -6.50 8.69
CA ARG A 402 0.88 -5.21 9.07
C ARG A 402 -0.21 -4.15 9.26
N LEU A 403 -1.14 -4.05 8.31
CA LEU A 403 -2.28 -3.13 8.39
C LEU A 403 -3.09 -3.38 9.67
N GLN A 404 -3.42 -4.63 9.98
CA GLN A 404 -4.17 -4.98 11.18
C GLN A 404 -3.41 -4.60 12.46
N ALA A 405 -2.11 -4.91 12.55
CA ALA A 405 -1.31 -4.56 13.72
C ALA A 405 -1.27 -3.05 13.99
N GLU A 406 -1.02 -2.24 12.95
CA GLU A 406 -1.00 -0.77 13.06
C GLU A 406 -2.38 -0.22 13.50
N LEU A 407 -3.46 -0.74 12.91
CA LEU A 407 -4.83 -0.37 13.28
C LEU A 407 -5.15 -0.73 14.74
N LEU A 408 -4.81 -1.94 15.21
CA LEU A 408 -5.12 -2.37 16.57
C LEU A 408 -4.51 -1.44 17.62
N TYR A 409 -3.25 -1.02 17.43
CA TYR A 409 -2.61 -0.08 18.34
C TYR A 409 -3.26 1.30 18.34
N ALA A 410 -3.57 1.84 17.16
CA ALA A 410 -4.23 3.14 17.05
C ALA A 410 -5.63 3.14 17.65
N LEU A 411 -6.42 2.11 17.32
CA LEU A 411 -7.80 1.95 17.76
C LEU A 411 -7.88 1.71 19.26
N ARG A 412 -6.97 0.92 19.83
CA ARG A 412 -6.85 0.77 21.29
C ARG A 412 -6.60 2.11 21.97
N ALA A 413 -5.68 2.93 21.44
CA ALA A 413 -5.42 4.25 21.98
C ALA A 413 -6.63 5.20 21.89
N ILE A 414 -7.38 5.12 20.78
CA ILE A 414 -8.64 5.87 20.62
C ILE A 414 -9.69 5.39 21.62
N THR A 415 -9.86 4.07 21.81
CA THR A 415 -10.76 3.52 22.84
C THR A 415 -10.38 4.02 24.23
N HIS A 416 -9.09 3.99 24.58
CA HIS A 416 -8.63 4.46 25.88
C HIS A 416 -8.93 5.95 26.08
N TYR A 417 -8.77 6.78 25.04
CA TYR A 417 -9.16 8.19 25.08
C TYR A 417 -10.67 8.38 25.28
N MET A 418 -11.52 7.58 24.61
CA MET A 418 -12.97 7.72 24.70
C MET A 418 -13.56 7.28 26.04
N VAL A 419 -12.83 6.43 26.79
CA VAL A 419 -13.27 5.89 28.09
C VAL A 419 -12.60 6.60 29.27
N SER A 420 -11.52 7.36 29.02
CA SER A 420 -10.89 8.26 30.00
C SER A 420 -11.69 9.54 30.14
#